data_AF-G1PIK0-F1
#
_entry.id   AF-G1PIK0-F1
#
_cell.length_a   1.000
_cell.length_b   1.000
_cell.length_c   1.000
_cell.angle_alpha   90.00
_cell.angle_beta   90.00
_cell.angle_gamma   90.00
#
_symmetry.space_group_name_H-M   'P 1'
#
loop_
_entity.id
_entity.type
_entity.pdbx_description
1 polymer ?
#
loop_
_entity_poly.entity_id
_entity_poly.type
_entity_poly.pdbx_seq_one_letter_code
_entity_poly.pdbx_strand_id
1 'polypeptide(L)'
;RFLQKEAELRLVKFLPEILALQRDLVKQFQNVPEAEYQSIRGFIDSHSSGGLKQLLHSRITVFLSTWNKLRRSLETRGEIKLPADYCCADRDLDTEFEVILPRRQGLGLCATALVSYLIGLHNEMVYAVEKFSKEEHSYSVDASEVTDLHVISYEVERDLMPLILSNCQYQVVQGGESLQELDLERIQRQVIGRFLQGKPRLRLRGLPTLVYRQDWNYEHLFAAIRSRMPQSPLPHSAASALGRQLQSHSDTCEALSLVEVTLGFLSTAGEDPNMDLNVYLQDKLRMGDQTEQVVKALYRCQLQHIIALWQLLSAHKSEQLLRLQKEPFRKISAKYRVELSPESAKHLRTFLNQSSLDTFLLELHEMILLKLKNPQTEAGFNPDWSLRDTLVSCMERKDGDIPPEMESLFPEEILLCHCVSAWKTAAMLKWARQTR
;
A
#
# COMPACT_ATOMS: atom_id res chain seq x y z
N ARG A 1 17.80 -29.19 6.73
CA ARG A 1 16.76 -28.14 6.69
C ARG A 1 16.67 -27.38 8.01
N PHE A 2 16.20 -28.00 9.11
CA PHE A 2 16.11 -27.32 10.43
C PHE A 2 17.42 -26.61 10.82
N LEU A 3 18.54 -27.34 10.87
CA LEU A 3 19.86 -26.78 11.21
C LEU A 3 20.35 -25.69 10.24
N GLN A 4 19.96 -25.75 8.96
CA GLN A 4 20.36 -24.74 7.97
C GLN A 4 19.67 -23.39 8.21
N LYS A 5 18.47 -23.41 8.81
CA LYS A 5 17.68 -22.20 9.07
C LYS A 5 17.48 -21.92 10.56
N GLU A 6 18.11 -22.67 11.46
CA GLU A 6 17.90 -22.60 12.91
C GLU A 6 18.02 -21.17 13.43
N ALA A 7 19.09 -20.48 13.04
CA ALA A 7 19.39 -19.14 13.51
C ALA A 7 18.31 -18.10 13.15
N GLU A 8 17.57 -18.33 12.07
CA GLU A 8 16.42 -17.51 11.64
C GLU A 8 15.11 -18.04 12.21
N LEU A 9 14.94 -19.36 12.23
CA LEU A 9 13.72 -20.03 12.68
C LEU A 9 13.43 -19.76 14.16
N ARG A 10 14.45 -19.64 15.00
CA ARG A 10 14.30 -19.23 16.41
C ARG A 10 13.69 -17.84 16.59
N LEU A 11 13.66 -17.01 15.55
CA LEU A 11 13.03 -15.68 15.57
C LEU A 11 11.53 -15.73 15.28
N VAL A 12 11.02 -16.84 14.74
CA VAL A 12 9.58 -17.04 14.48
C VAL A 12 8.75 -16.94 15.77
N LYS A 13 9.34 -17.25 16.93
CA LYS A 13 8.70 -17.06 18.24
C LYS A 13 8.28 -15.62 18.54
N PHE A 14 8.91 -14.63 17.90
CA PHE A 14 8.59 -13.21 18.09
C PHE A 14 7.48 -12.71 17.16
N LEU A 15 7.01 -13.54 16.23
CA LEU A 15 5.96 -13.18 15.28
C LEU A 15 4.66 -12.70 15.96
N PRO A 16 4.14 -13.34 17.02
CA PRO A 16 2.90 -12.88 17.68
C PRO A 16 3.03 -11.48 18.28
N GLU A 17 4.15 -11.18 18.94
CA GLU A 17 4.43 -9.86 19.53
C GLU A 17 4.57 -8.76 18.46
N ILE A 18 5.24 -9.07 17.35
CA ILE A 18 5.37 -8.15 16.22
C ILE A 18 4.00 -7.90 15.57
N LEU A 19 3.17 -8.94 15.40
CA LEU A 19 1.80 -8.79 14.89
C LEU A 19 0.94 -7.97 15.85
N ALA A 20 1.08 -8.15 17.16
CA ALA A 20 0.36 -7.36 18.16
C ALA A 20 0.74 -5.87 18.07
N LEU A 21 2.05 -5.56 17.97
CA LEU A 21 2.53 -4.20 17.72
C LEU A 21 1.89 -3.59 16.47
N GLN A 22 1.91 -4.31 15.35
CA GLN A 22 1.35 -3.84 14.09
C GLN A 22 -0.16 -3.63 14.15
N ARG A 23 -0.91 -4.50 14.84
CA ARG A 23 -2.36 -4.32 15.04
C ARG A 23 -2.67 -3.07 15.86
N ASP A 24 -1.90 -2.83 16.92
CA ASP A 24 -2.06 -1.64 17.77
C ASP A 24 -1.75 -0.36 16.98
N LEU A 25 -0.68 -0.36 16.18
CA LEU A 25 -0.33 0.76 15.30
C LEU A 25 -1.40 1.00 14.23
N VAL A 26 -1.92 -0.04 13.57
CA VAL A 26 -3.02 0.11 12.60
C VAL A 26 -4.24 0.71 13.30
N LYS A 27 -4.63 0.20 14.47
CA LYS A 27 -5.77 0.72 15.24
C LYS A 27 -5.60 2.20 15.60
N GLN A 28 -4.39 2.63 15.92
CA GLN A 28 -4.08 4.01 16.30
C GLN A 28 -4.03 4.96 15.09
N PHE A 29 -3.48 4.52 13.96
CA PHE A 29 -3.16 5.41 12.83
C PHE A 29 -4.07 5.28 11.60
N GLN A 30 -5.02 4.34 11.58
CA GLN A 30 -5.89 4.09 10.41
C GLN A 30 -6.66 5.34 9.91
N ASN A 31 -7.02 6.24 10.82
CA ASN A 31 -7.83 7.43 10.52
C ASN A 31 -7.05 8.74 10.62
N VAL A 32 -5.72 8.68 10.81
CA VAL A 32 -4.87 9.86 10.92
C VAL A 32 -4.25 10.15 9.54
N PRO A 33 -4.30 11.40 9.03
CA PRO A 33 -3.88 11.72 7.67
C PRO A 33 -2.39 11.46 7.40
N GLU A 34 -1.53 11.55 8.42
CA GLU A 34 -0.12 11.17 8.38
C GLU A 34 0.42 11.02 9.81
N ALA A 35 1.38 10.12 10.05
CA ALA A 35 2.00 10.02 11.37
C ALA A 35 2.93 11.22 11.61
N GLU A 36 2.66 12.02 12.64
CA GLU A 36 3.41 13.25 12.95
C GLU A 36 4.77 12.99 13.64
N TYR A 37 5.17 11.72 13.79
CA TYR A 37 6.37 11.34 14.52
C TYR A 37 7.58 11.20 13.60
N GLN A 38 8.65 11.93 13.92
CA GLN A 38 9.91 11.85 13.19
C GLN A 38 10.68 10.55 13.50
N SER A 39 10.70 10.11 14.76
CA SER A 39 11.43 8.90 15.20
C SER A 39 10.59 7.99 16.08
N ILE A 40 11.02 6.73 16.19
CA ILE A 40 10.41 5.73 17.06
C ILE A 40 10.45 6.18 18.53
N ARG A 41 11.57 6.75 18.99
CA ARG A 41 11.70 7.30 20.35
C ARG A 41 10.70 8.42 20.60
N GLY A 42 10.55 9.36 19.65
CA GLY A 42 9.57 10.44 19.75
C GLY A 42 8.13 9.92 19.90
N PHE A 43 7.79 8.84 19.22
CA PHE A 43 6.49 8.16 19.39
C PHE A 43 6.33 7.51 20.77
N ILE A 44 7.36 6.81 21.26
CA ILE A 44 7.30 6.18 22.59
C ILE A 44 7.15 7.25 23.68
N ASP A 45 7.88 8.36 23.55
CA ASP A 45 7.91 9.43 24.53
C ASP A 45 6.64 10.29 24.55
N SER A 46 5.85 10.31 23.48
CA SER A 46 4.58 11.04 23.43
C SER A 46 3.47 10.44 24.29
N HIS A 47 3.63 9.20 24.78
CA HIS A 47 2.63 8.52 25.60
C HIS A 47 2.82 8.85 27.09
N SER A 48 1.75 9.33 27.74
CA SER A 48 1.75 9.72 29.16
C SER A 48 1.66 8.53 30.13
N SER A 49 1.11 7.40 29.69
CA SER A 49 0.95 6.20 30.54
C SER A 49 2.24 5.39 30.59
N GLY A 50 2.84 5.28 31.78
CA GLY A 50 4.09 4.53 32.00
C GLY A 50 4.00 3.05 31.61
N GLY A 51 2.88 2.39 31.87
CA GLY A 51 2.67 0.98 31.51
C GLY A 51 2.58 0.76 30.00
N LEU A 52 1.83 1.61 29.29
CA LEU A 52 1.73 1.55 27.82
C LEU A 52 3.08 1.86 27.16
N LYS A 53 3.82 2.85 27.70
CA LYS A 53 5.15 3.22 27.24
C LYS A 53 6.14 2.05 27.33
N GLN A 54 6.16 1.34 28.46
CA GLN A 54 7.00 0.16 28.65
C GLN A 54 6.62 -0.99 27.71
N LEU A 55 5.33 -1.25 27.53
CA LEU A 55 4.85 -2.28 26.61
C LEU A 55 5.26 -2.00 25.16
N LEU A 56 5.02 -0.76 24.68
CA LEU A 56 5.42 -0.33 23.34
C LEU A 56 6.93 -0.43 23.16
N HIS A 57 7.69 0.07 24.12
CA HIS A 57 9.16 -0.02 24.10
C HIS A 57 9.63 -1.48 23.99
N SER A 58 9.06 -2.38 24.79
CA SER A 58 9.38 -3.82 24.74
C SER A 58 9.12 -4.42 23.36
N ARG A 59 7.90 -4.23 22.82
CA ARG A 59 7.52 -4.77 21.51
C ARG A 59 8.33 -4.20 20.35
N ILE A 60 8.61 -2.90 20.38
CA ILE A 60 9.45 -2.24 19.38
C ILE A 60 10.89 -2.75 19.47
N THR A 61 11.41 -2.99 20.67
CA THR A 61 12.75 -3.59 20.85
C THR A 61 12.80 -5.00 20.25
N VAL A 62 11.75 -5.81 20.45
CA VAL A 62 11.62 -7.12 19.80
C VAL A 62 11.61 -6.98 18.28
N PHE A 63 10.84 -6.04 17.74
CA PHE A 63 10.81 -5.75 16.30
C PHE A 63 12.20 -5.39 15.75
N LEU A 64 12.86 -4.39 16.34
CA LEU A 64 14.17 -3.89 15.89
C LEU A 64 15.24 -4.97 15.97
N SER A 65 15.30 -5.71 17.08
CA SER A 65 16.26 -6.81 17.25
C SER A 65 16.04 -7.95 16.25
N THR A 66 14.78 -8.24 15.91
CA THR A 66 14.42 -9.26 14.92
C THR A 66 14.75 -8.77 13.51
N TRP A 67 14.46 -7.50 13.20
CA TRP A 67 14.84 -6.86 11.94
C TRP A 67 16.36 -6.89 11.73
N ASN A 68 17.15 -6.43 12.70
CA ASN A 68 18.61 -6.35 12.56
C ASN A 68 19.23 -7.73 12.31
N LYS A 69 18.65 -8.80 12.87
CA LYS A 69 19.09 -10.18 12.61
C LYS A 69 18.70 -10.71 11.23
N LEU A 70 17.61 -10.20 10.64
CA LEU A 70 17.03 -10.73 9.39
C LEU A 70 17.22 -9.81 8.17
N ARG A 71 17.65 -8.56 8.33
CA ARG A 71 17.71 -7.55 7.24
C ARG A 71 18.45 -8.01 5.98
N ARG A 72 19.57 -8.75 6.14
CA ARG A 72 20.35 -9.31 5.02
C ARG A 72 19.66 -10.49 4.34
N SER A 73 18.98 -11.32 5.13
CA SER A 73 18.17 -12.43 4.62
C SER A 73 16.93 -11.93 3.89
N LEU A 74 16.31 -10.85 4.37
CA LEU A 74 15.21 -10.16 3.72
C LEU A 74 15.63 -9.58 2.36
N GLU A 75 16.79 -8.94 2.29
CA GLU A 75 17.36 -8.39 1.04
C GLU A 75 17.57 -9.47 -0.04
N THR A 76 18.05 -10.65 0.36
CA THR A 76 18.46 -11.71 -0.58
C THR A 76 17.37 -12.75 -0.87
N ARG A 77 16.69 -13.23 0.18
CA ARG A 77 15.72 -14.33 0.13
C ARG A 77 14.27 -13.89 0.35
N GLY A 78 14.03 -12.63 0.67
CA GLY A 78 12.68 -12.10 0.85
C GLY A 78 11.86 -12.12 -0.44
N GLU A 79 10.58 -12.48 -0.32
CA GLU A 79 9.59 -12.37 -1.40
C GLU A 79 9.32 -10.91 -1.75
N ILE A 80 9.22 -10.05 -0.73
CA ILE A 80 9.06 -8.60 -0.89
C ILE A 80 10.44 -8.00 -1.20
N LYS A 81 10.58 -7.44 -2.40
CA LYS A 81 11.81 -6.75 -2.82
C LYS A 81 11.90 -5.40 -2.15
N LEU A 82 12.90 -5.26 -1.28
CA LEU A 82 13.21 -4.03 -0.57
C LEU A 82 14.37 -3.30 -1.26
N PRO A 83 14.33 -1.96 -1.34
CA PRO A 83 15.51 -1.17 -1.73
C PRO A 83 16.71 -1.51 -0.84
N ALA A 84 17.91 -1.57 -1.43
CA ALA A 84 19.14 -1.90 -0.70
C ALA A 84 19.40 -0.95 0.49
N ASP A 85 19.06 0.32 0.31
CA ASP A 85 19.18 1.36 1.35
C ASP A 85 18.37 1.07 2.61
N TYR A 86 17.31 0.24 2.51
CA TYR A 86 16.48 -0.08 3.68
C TYR A 86 17.12 -1.15 4.56
N CYS A 87 17.99 -1.98 4.00
CA CYS A 87 18.62 -3.12 4.66
C CYS A 87 20.10 -2.87 5.00
N CYS A 88 20.67 -1.70 4.64
CA CYS A 88 22.10 -1.43 4.73
C CYS A 88 22.60 -1.21 6.16
N ALA A 89 21.80 -0.56 7.02
CA ALA A 89 22.16 -0.21 8.40
C ALA A 89 21.32 -0.96 9.44
N ASP A 90 21.87 -1.05 10.66
CA ASP A 90 21.09 -1.46 11.82
C ASP A 90 20.12 -0.35 12.20
N ARG A 91 18.94 -0.76 12.66
CA ARG A 91 17.89 0.14 13.11
C ARG A 91 17.82 0.15 14.63
N ASP A 92 17.57 1.32 15.17
CA ASP A 92 17.45 1.60 16.59
C ASP A 92 16.22 2.48 16.88
N LEU A 93 16.11 2.98 18.11
CA LEU A 93 14.99 3.83 18.51
C LEU A 93 15.04 5.23 17.88
N ASP A 94 16.16 5.66 17.31
CA ASP A 94 16.30 6.96 16.66
C ASP A 94 15.95 6.93 15.17
N THR A 95 15.76 5.74 14.63
CA THR A 95 15.29 5.50 13.26
C THR A 95 13.89 6.06 13.03
N GLU A 96 13.55 6.33 11.77
CA GLU A 96 12.26 6.88 11.34
C GLU A 96 11.08 6.02 11.82
N PHE A 97 10.05 6.70 12.34
CA PHE A 97 8.84 6.03 12.83
C PHE A 97 8.12 5.19 11.77
N GLU A 98 8.20 5.59 10.50
CA GLU A 98 7.49 4.92 9.41
C GLU A 98 7.89 3.45 9.23
N VAL A 99 9.09 3.06 9.67
CA VAL A 99 9.64 1.71 9.54
C VAL A 99 8.80 0.66 10.28
N ILE A 100 8.22 1.03 11.42
CA ILE A 100 7.39 0.12 12.23
C ILE A 100 5.93 0.10 11.80
N LEU A 101 5.52 1.04 10.94
CA LEU A 101 4.17 1.07 10.39
C LEU A 101 4.02 0.03 9.27
N PRO A 102 3.08 -0.92 9.36
CA PRO A 102 2.93 -1.96 8.35
C PRO A 102 2.28 -1.40 7.08
N ARG A 103 3.08 -0.83 6.16
CA ARG A 103 2.61 -0.28 4.88
C ARG A 103 3.09 -1.12 3.71
N ARG A 104 2.34 -1.10 2.61
CA ARG A 104 2.73 -1.77 1.35
C ARG A 104 3.63 -0.91 0.45
N GLN A 105 4.08 0.25 0.93
CA GLN A 105 4.88 1.23 0.22
C GLN A 105 5.81 1.95 1.21
N GLY A 106 6.82 2.65 0.69
CA GLY A 106 7.73 3.47 1.50
C GLY A 106 8.53 2.65 2.51
N LEU A 107 8.95 3.30 3.60
CA LEU A 107 9.73 2.66 4.67
C LEU A 107 8.94 1.61 5.43
N GLY A 108 7.60 1.71 5.46
CA GLY A 108 6.73 0.74 6.11
C GLY A 108 6.73 -0.66 5.47
N LEU A 109 7.33 -0.81 4.28
CA LEU A 109 7.64 -2.12 3.70
C LEU A 109 8.53 -2.97 4.62
N CYS A 110 9.35 -2.36 5.47
CA CYS A 110 10.18 -3.08 6.43
C CYS A 110 9.33 -3.92 7.39
N ALA A 111 8.29 -3.32 7.96
CA ALA A 111 7.37 -4.00 8.86
C ALA A 111 6.61 -5.14 8.17
N THR A 112 6.12 -4.91 6.95
CA THR A 112 5.40 -5.95 6.19
C THR A 112 6.32 -7.08 5.75
N ALA A 113 7.52 -6.77 5.25
CA ALA A 113 8.47 -7.78 4.79
C ALA A 113 8.98 -8.68 5.92
N LEU A 114 9.24 -8.12 7.11
CA LEU A 114 9.67 -8.90 8.26
C LEU A 114 8.64 -9.98 8.63
N VAL A 115 7.36 -9.59 8.71
CA VAL A 115 6.26 -10.51 9.04
C VAL A 115 6.07 -11.57 7.95
N SER A 116 6.06 -11.16 6.67
CA SER A 116 5.97 -12.10 5.55
C SER A 116 7.12 -13.11 5.56
N TYR A 117 8.35 -12.68 5.87
CA TYR A 117 9.51 -13.58 5.92
C TYR A 117 9.44 -14.56 7.09
N LEU A 118 9.05 -14.11 8.29
CA LEU A 118 8.86 -15.00 9.44
C LEU A 118 7.76 -16.06 9.18
N ILE A 119 6.65 -15.65 8.54
CA ILE A 119 5.60 -16.58 8.11
C ILE A 119 6.14 -17.57 7.06
N GLY A 120 6.94 -17.09 6.11
CA GLY A 120 7.60 -17.93 5.10
C GLY A 120 8.50 -18.99 5.72
N LEU A 121 9.38 -18.59 6.67
CA LEU A 121 10.25 -19.50 7.41
C LEU A 121 9.46 -20.57 8.18
N HIS A 122 8.39 -20.15 8.86
CA HIS A 122 7.50 -21.05 9.60
C HIS A 122 6.89 -22.09 8.65
N ASN A 123 6.22 -21.60 7.60
CA ASN A 123 5.50 -22.45 6.65
C ASN A 123 6.42 -23.41 5.90
N GLU A 124 7.66 -23.00 5.59
CA GLU A 124 8.63 -23.87 4.93
C GLU A 124 9.01 -25.08 5.82
N MET A 125 9.20 -24.86 7.13
CA MET A 125 9.49 -25.98 8.03
C MET A 125 8.27 -26.86 8.30
N VAL A 126 7.07 -26.27 8.44
CA VAL A 126 5.82 -27.04 8.54
C VAL A 126 5.64 -27.93 7.30
N TYR A 127 5.79 -27.37 6.11
CA TYR A 127 5.71 -28.10 4.84
C TYR A 127 6.79 -29.21 4.75
N ALA A 128 8.00 -28.96 5.25
CA ALA A 128 9.05 -29.97 5.28
C ALA A 128 8.70 -31.15 6.21
N VAL A 129 8.00 -30.90 7.31
CA VAL A 129 7.54 -31.94 8.25
C VAL A 129 6.37 -32.73 7.66
N GLU A 130 5.37 -32.07 7.08
CA GLU A 130 4.24 -32.72 6.38
C GLU A 130 4.73 -33.67 5.29
N LYS A 131 5.68 -33.20 4.46
CA LYS A 131 6.28 -34.01 3.41
C LYS A 131 7.06 -35.22 3.97
N PHE A 132 7.63 -35.09 5.16
CA PHE A 132 8.37 -36.17 5.82
C PHE A 132 7.44 -37.21 6.46
N SER A 133 6.35 -36.79 7.11
CA SER A 133 5.36 -37.68 7.72
C SER A 133 4.46 -38.37 6.70
N LYS A 134 4.40 -37.87 5.45
CA LYS A 134 3.45 -38.30 4.40
C LYS A 134 1.98 -38.12 4.79
N GLU A 135 1.72 -37.20 5.72
CA GLU A 135 0.38 -36.83 6.16
C GLU A 135 0.01 -35.48 5.53
N GLU A 136 -1.13 -35.42 4.86
CA GLU A 136 -1.71 -34.15 4.43
C GLU A 136 -2.45 -33.51 5.62
N HIS A 137 -1.90 -32.42 6.16
CA HIS A 137 -2.56 -31.64 7.19
C HIS A 137 -3.25 -30.42 6.57
N SER A 138 -4.57 -30.30 6.76
CA SER A 138 -5.36 -29.13 6.35
C SER A 138 -5.35 -28.01 7.40
N TYR A 139 -4.67 -28.22 8.53
CA TYR A 139 -4.69 -27.29 9.65
C TYR A 139 -3.96 -25.99 9.30
N SER A 140 -4.73 -24.90 9.27
CA SER A 140 -4.23 -23.58 8.91
C SER A 140 -4.92 -22.50 9.72
N VAL A 141 -4.17 -21.43 9.99
CA VAL A 141 -4.60 -20.32 10.84
C VAL A 141 -4.28 -19.01 10.13
N ASP A 142 -5.19 -18.03 10.21
CA ASP A 142 -5.00 -16.70 9.62
C ASP A 142 -4.06 -15.85 10.49
N ALA A 143 -3.26 -14.97 9.86
CA ALA A 143 -2.28 -14.12 10.56
C ALA A 143 -2.90 -13.20 11.64
N SER A 144 -4.19 -12.88 11.51
CA SER A 144 -4.95 -12.13 12.51
C SER A 144 -5.14 -12.86 13.84
N GLU A 145 -5.05 -14.20 13.83
CA GLU A 145 -5.38 -15.08 14.97
C GLU A 145 -4.15 -15.81 15.53
N VAL A 146 -2.96 -15.49 15.02
CA VAL A 146 -1.70 -16.11 15.47
C VAL A 146 -1.43 -15.79 16.93
N THR A 147 -1.05 -16.83 17.68
CA THR A 147 -0.65 -16.81 19.09
C THR A 147 0.64 -17.62 19.26
N ASP A 148 1.21 -17.62 20.47
CA ASP A 148 2.45 -18.34 20.78
C ASP A 148 2.37 -19.86 20.52
N LEU A 149 1.17 -20.44 20.60
CA LEU A 149 0.93 -21.87 20.36
C LEU A 149 1.04 -22.22 18.87
N HIS A 150 0.70 -21.29 17.99
CA HIS A 150 0.68 -21.51 16.54
C HIS A 150 2.07 -21.42 15.90
N VAL A 151 3.02 -20.73 16.54
CA VAL A 151 4.34 -20.47 15.96
C VAL A 151 5.37 -21.50 16.40
N ILE A 152 6.38 -21.76 15.56
CA ILE A 152 7.55 -22.55 15.96
C ILE A 152 8.33 -21.74 17.01
N SER A 153 8.42 -22.27 18.23
CA SER A 153 9.03 -21.60 19.37
C SER A 153 9.86 -22.60 20.18
N TYR A 154 11.12 -22.24 20.42
CA TYR A 154 12.07 -22.98 21.24
C TYR A 154 13.22 -22.06 21.66
N GLU A 155 13.98 -22.48 22.66
CA GLU A 155 15.22 -21.86 23.12
C GLU A 155 16.40 -22.82 22.95
N VAL A 156 17.51 -22.30 22.44
CA VAL A 156 18.69 -23.13 22.14
C VAL A 156 19.25 -23.74 23.42
N GLU A 157 19.54 -22.92 24.43
CA GLU A 157 20.17 -23.37 25.67
C GLU A 157 19.25 -24.25 26.53
N ARG A 158 17.97 -23.90 26.61
CA ARG A 158 17.00 -24.59 27.46
C ARG A 158 16.40 -25.83 26.80
N ASP A 159 16.15 -25.79 25.50
CA ASP A 159 15.34 -26.82 24.84
C ASP A 159 16.19 -27.66 23.87
N LEU A 160 17.02 -27.04 23.02
CA LEU A 160 17.78 -27.75 21.98
C LEU A 160 19.06 -28.42 22.52
N MET A 161 19.83 -27.73 23.36
CA MET A 161 21.08 -28.24 23.92
C MET A 161 20.87 -29.52 24.75
N PRO A 162 19.91 -29.58 25.69
CA PRO A 162 19.67 -30.80 26.46
C PRO A 162 19.19 -31.95 25.56
N LEU A 163 18.39 -31.65 24.53
CA LEU A 163 17.95 -32.63 23.54
C LEU A 163 19.15 -33.22 22.81
N ILE A 164 20.07 -32.41 22.30
CA ILE A 164 21.27 -32.90 21.59
C ILE A 164 22.14 -33.73 22.53
N LEU A 165 22.46 -33.21 23.72
CA LEU A 165 23.32 -33.89 24.68
C LEU A 165 22.76 -35.24 25.14
N SER A 166 21.43 -35.36 25.28
CA SER A 166 20.78 -36.63 25.64
C SER A 166 20.89 -37.73 24.58
N ASN A 167 21.28 -37.37 23.35
CA ASN A 167 21.45 -38.29 22.23
C ASN A 167 22.93 -38.43 21.80
N CYS A 168 23.87 -37.87 22.56
CA CYS A 168 25.30 -38.15 22.43
C CYS A 168 25.64 -39.44 23.19
N GLN A 169 25.89 -40.53 22.48
CA GLN A 169 26.31 -41.80 23.07
C GLN A 169 27.84 -41.88 23.11
N TYR A 170 28.39 -42.37 24.22
CA TYR A 170 29.82 -42.66 24.34
C TYR A 170 30.03 -44.16 24.29
N GLN A 171 30.78 -44.63 23.30
CA GLN A 171 31.20 -46.02 23.21
C GLN A 171 32.69 -46.10 23.56
N VAL A 172 33.02 -46.95 24.53
CA VAL A 172 34.42 -47.24 24.89
C VAL A 172 34.81 -48.52 24.16
N VAL A 173 35.66 -48.39 23.14
CA VAL A 173 36.19 -49.55 22.42
C VAL A 173 37.35 -50.13 23.24
N GLN A 174 37.46 -51.45 23.27
CA GLN A 174 38.52 -52.17 23.97
C GLN A 174 39.88 -51.81 23.34
N GLY A 175 40.59 -50.85 23.97
CA GLY A 175 41.73 -50.14 23.38
C GLY A 175 41.93 -48.72 23.92
N GLY A 176 40.94 -48.15 24.62
CA GLY A 176 41.06 -46.90 25.38
C GLY A 176 40.59 -45.65 24.64
N GLU A 177 40.13 -45.76 23.40
CA GLU A 177 39.52 -44.64 22.67
C GLU A 177 38.00 -44.59 22.94
N SER A 178 37.53 -43.45 23.42
CA SER A 178 36.11 -43.14 23.56
C SER A 178 35.60 -42.51 22.26
N LEU A 179 34.75 -43.23 21.53
CA LEU A 179 34.07 -42.71 20.35
C LEU A 179 32.74 -42.07 20.77
N GLN A 180 32.50 -40.83 20.33
CA GLN A 180 31.23 -40.13 20.53
C GLN A 180 30.37 -40.30 19.27
N GLU A 181 29.20 -40.90 19.42
CA GLU A 181 28.24 -41.11 18.32
C GLU A 181 26.95 -40.33 18.59
N LEU A 182 26.51 -39.57 17.59
CA LEU A 182 25.27 -38.78 17.65
C LEU A 182 24.15 -39.53 16.92
N ASP A 183 23.09 -39.87 17.63
CA ASP A 183 21.88 -40.47 17.02
C ASP A 183 21.05 -39.38 16.32
N LEU A 184 21.43 -39.07 15.09
CA LEU A 184 20.81 -38.04 14.27
C LEU A 184 19.33 -38.32 13.98
N GLU A 185 18.94 -39.59 13.82
CA GLU A 185 17.55 -39.97 13.55
C GLU A 185 16.67 -39.74 14.78
N ARG A 186 17.18 -40.04 15.97
CA ARG A 186 16.46 -39.78 17.22
C ARG A 186 16.39 -38.30 17.52
N ILE A 187 17.46 -37.54 17.29
CA ILE A 187 17.44 -36.07 17.40
C ILE A 187 16.40 -35.49 16.43
N GLN A 188 16.40 -35.93 15.17
CA GLN A 188 15.43 -35.48 14.17
C GLN A 188 13.99 -35.75 14.61
N ARG A 189 13.68 -36.97 15.07
CA ARG A 189 12.34 -37.33 15.58
C ARG A 189 11.93 -36.49 16.78
N GLN A 190 12.85 -36.24 17.72
CA GLN A 190 12.56 -35.43 18.90
C GLN A 190 12.34 -33.95 18.55
N VAL A 191 13.14 -33.38 17.64
CA VAL A 191 12.94 -32.00 17.16
C VAL A 191 11.60 -31.86 16.46
N ILE A 192 11.24 -32.81 15.59
CA ILE A 192 9.95 -32.81 14.90
C ILE A 192 8.82 -32.88 15.93
N GLY A 193 8.82 -33.90 16.78
CA GLY A 193 7.72 -34.15 17.71
C GLY A 193 7.53 -33.05 18.76
N ARG A 194 8.61 -32.39 19.20
CA ARG A 194 8.52 -31.35 20.24
C ARG A 194 8.23 -29.95 19.71
N PHE A 195 8.81 -29.57 18.58
CA PHE A 195 8.83 -28.16 18.16
C PHE A 195 8.07 -27.88 16.87
N LEU A 196 7.91 -28.89 16.00
CA LEU A 196 7.42 -28.68 14.63
C LEU A 196 6.07 -29.35 14.35
N GLN A 197 5.80 -30.49 14.98
CA GLN A 197 4.57 -31.25 14.77
C GLN A 197 3.35 -30.50 15.34
N GLY A 198 2.22 -30.58 14.64
CA GLY A 198 0.96 -29.93 15.04
C GLY A 198 0.92 -28.42 14.81
N LYS A 199 1.98 -27.81 14.24
CA LYS A 199 1.98 -26.39 13.90
C LYS A 199 1.14 -26.14 12.65
N PRO A 200 0.24 -25.14 12.64
CA PRO A 200 -0.58 -24.82 11.47
C PRO A 200 0.26 -24.19 10.36
N ARG A 201 -0.24 -24.30 9.13
CA ARG A 201 0.17 -23.40 8.06
C ARG A 201 -0.45 -22.02 8.27
N LEU A 202 0.40 -21.00 8.37
CA LEU A 202 -0.01 -19.61 8.58
C LEU A 202 -0.41 -18.97 7.24
N ARG A 203 -1.66 -18.51 7.15
CA ARG A 203 -2.18 -17.80 5.98
C ARG A 203 -1.92 -16.31 6.14
N LEU A 204 -1.55 -15.63 5.05
CA LEU A 204 -1.32 -14.18 5.02
C LEU A 204 -2.62 -13.34 5.14
N ARG A 205 -3.77 -13.99 5.34
CA ARG A 205 -5.06 -13.32 5.50
C ARG A 205 -5.12 -12.62 6.85
N GLY A 206 -5.65 -11.39 6.87
CA GLY A 206 -5.78 -10.61 8.09
C GLY A 206 -4.47 -9.99 8.59
N LEU A 207 -3.44 -9.91 7.75
CA LEU A 207 -2.21 -9.18 8.09
C LEU A 207 -2.54 -7.70 8.39
N PRO A 208 -2.13 -7.18 9.56
CA PRO A 208 -2.30 -5.77 9.87
C PRO A 208 -1.59 -4.94 8.81
N THR A 209 -2.32 -4.10 8.10
CA THR A 209 -1.78 -3.20 7.07
C THR A 209 -2.42 -1.83 7.23
N LEU A 210 -1.59 -0.80 7.33
CA LEU A 210 -2.01 0.58 7.29
C LEU A 210 -2.11 1.03 5.83
N VAL A 211 -3.30 1.43 5.42
CA VAL A 211 -3.57 1.96 4.08
C VAL A 211 -4.13 3.35 4.23
N TYR A 212 -3.31 4.36 3.95
CA TYR A 212 -3.79 5.73 3.84
C TYR A 212 -4.64 5.87 2.59
N ARG A 213 -5.68 6.72 2.64
CA ARG A 213 -6.54 7.03 1.48
C ARG A 213 -5.72 7.44 0.26
N GLN A 214 -4.65 8.19 0.49
CA GLN A 214 -3.76 8.66 -0.55
C GLN A 214 -3.00 7.54 -1.28
N ASP A 215 -2.95 6.33 -0.74
CA ASP A 215 -2.25 5.18 -1.30
C ASP A 215 -3.21 4.16 -1.93
N TRP A 216 -4.49 4.51 -2.06
CA TRP A 216 -5.48 3.64 -2.67
C TRP A 216 -5.12 3.32 -4.12
N ASN A 217 -5.25 2.04 -4.47
CA ASN A 217 -5.24 1.62 -5.87
C ASN A 217 -6.64 1.88 -6.45
N TYR A 218 -6.86 3.11 -6.90
CA TYR A 218 -8.12 3.51 -7.50
C TYR A 218 -8.45 2.70 -8.75
N GLU A 219 -7.48 2.14 -9.48
CA GLU A 219 -7.77 1.31 -10.65
C GLU A 219 -8.52 0.04 -10.28
N HIS A 220 -8.02 -0.66 -9.25
CA HIS A 220 -8.68 -1.84 -8.70
C HIS A 220 -10.03 -1.47 -8.09
N LEU A 221 -10.10 -0.33 -7.42
CA LEU A 221 -11.35 0.17 -6.83
C LEU A 221 -12.40 0.44 -7.92
N PHE A 222 -12.04 1.13 -8.99
CA PHE A 222 -12.92 1.44 -10.12
C PHE A 222 -13.37 0.18 -10.83
N ALA A 223 -12.48 -0.80 -11.04
CA ALA A 223 -12.86 -2.11 -11.57
C ALA A 223 -13.86 -2.84 -10.67
N ALA A 224 -13.65 -2.83 -9.35
CA ALA A 224 -14.57 -3.43 -8.38
C ALA A 224 -15.94 -2.73 -8.40
N ILE A 225 -16.00 -1.40 -8.49
CA ILE A 225 -17.26 -0.66 -8.60
C ILE A 225 -17.96 -0.98 -9.92
N ARG A 226 -17.26 -0.88 -11.07
CA ARG A 226 -17.83 -1.15 -12.40
C ARG A 226 -18.40 -2.57 -12.53
N SER A 227 -17.82 -3.54 -11.84
CA SER A 227 -18.34 -4.92 -11.82
C SER A 227 -19.58 -5.10 -10.94
N ARG A 228 -19.86 -4.17 -10.01
CA ARG A 228 -20.99 -4.24 -9.07
C ARG A 228 -22.15 -3.32 -9.45
N MET A 229 -21.86 -2.20 -10.10
CA MET A 229 -22.85 -1.21 -10.47
C MET A 229 -22.45 -0.49 -11.77
N PRO A 230 -23.42 -0.15 -12.64
CA PRO A 230 -23.15 0.63 -13.83
C PRO A 230 -22.63 2.02 -13.46
N GLN A 231 -21.75 2.55 -14.30
CA GLN A 231 -21.16 3.88 -14.14
C GLN A 231 -21.43 4.70 -15.40
N SER A 232 -21.79 5.96 -15.21
CA SER A 232 -22.14 6.89 -16.28
C SER A 232 -21.38 8.22 -16.12
N PRO A 233 -21.13 8.94 -17.23
CA PRO A 233 -20.45 10.23 -17.17
C PRO A 233 -21.29 11.25 -16.39
N LEU A 234 -20.61 12.22 -15.77
CA LEU A 234 -21.28 13.25 -15.00
C LEU A 234 -22.04 14.22 -15.94
N PRO A 235 -23.31 14.55 -15.68
CA PRO A 235 -24.04 15.54 -16.47
C PRO A 235 -23.34 16.90 -16.48
N HIS A 236 -23.26 17.56 -17.64
CA HIS A 236 -22.59 18.86 -17.78
C HIS A 236 -23.16 19.94 -16.84
N SER A 237 -24.46 19.89 -16.57
CA SER A 237 -25.14 20.78 -15.62
C SER A 237 -24.73 20.54 -14.16
N ALA A 238 -24.34 19.32 -13.80
CA ALA A 238 -23.81 18.98 -12.48
C ALA A 238 -22.33 19.37 -12.37
N ALA A 239 -21.51 19.05 -13.39
CA ALA A 239 -20.10 19.43 -13.43
C ALA A 239 -19.89 20.96 -13.32
N SER A 240 -20.66 21.74 -14.08
CA SER A 240 -20.62 23.21 -14.04
C SER A 240 -21.18 23.81 -12.75
N ALA A 241 -22.10 23.13 -12.06
CA ALA A 241 -22.58 23.55 -10.74
C ALA A 241 -21.50 23.33 -9.68
N LEU A 242 -20.86 22.15 -9.67
CA LEU A 242 -19.78 21.81 -8.74
C LEU A 242 -18.59 22.76 -8.87
N GLY A 243 -18.16 23.06 -10.10
CA GLY A 243 -17.07 24.02 -10.33
C GLY A 243 -17.37 25.44 -9.81
N ARG A 244 -18.64 25.84 -9.76
CA ARG A 244 -19.08 27.14 -9.23
C ARG A 244 -19.26 27.14 -7.71
N GLN A 245 -19.71 26.03 -7.14
CA GLN A 245 -20.01 25.89 -5.70
C GLN A 245 -18.75 25.60 -4.88
N LEU A 246 -17.81 24.82 -5.42
CA LEU A 246 -16.56 24.43 -4.75
C LEU A 246 -15.40 25.36 -5.16
N GLN A 247 -15.47 26.64 -4.77
CA GLN A 247 -14.41 27.60 -5.09
C GLN A 247 -13.23 27.55 -4.11
N SER A 248 -13.49 27.15 -2.86
CA SER A 248 -12.49 26.98 -1.82
C SER A 248 -11.73 25.67 -1.98
N HIS A 249 -10.42 25.72 -1.76
CA HIS A 249 -9.56 24.53 -1.72
C HIS A 249 -9.96 23.58 -0.58
N SER A 250 -10.41 24.12 0.56
CA SER A 250 -10.86 23.31 1.70
C SER A 250 -12.09 22.48 1.33
N ASP A 251 -13.12 23.14 0.79
CA ASP A 251 -14.40 22.54 0.42
C ASP A 251 -14.20 21.47 -0.67
N THR A 252 -13.28 21.72 -1.62
CA THR A 252 -12.93 20.74 -2.66
C THR A 252 -12.22 19.52 -2.07
N CYS A 253 -11.32 19.72 -1.11
CA CYS A 253 -10.64 18.62 -0.42
C CYS A 253 -11.62 17.80 0.41
N GLU A 254 -12.58 18.43 1.07
CA GLU A 254 -13.63 17.79 1.83
C GLU A 254 -14.58 17.00 0.92
N ALA A 255 -15.01 17.59 -0.19
CA ALA A 255 -15.82 16.92 -1.21
C ALA A 255 -15.12 15.67 -1.76
N LEU A 256 -13.85 15.81 -2.14
CA LEU A 256 -13.05 14.69 -2.63
C LEU A 256 -12.90 13.61 -1.54
N SER A 257 -12.70 14.01 -0.28
CA SER A 257 -12.58 13.07 0.84
C SER A 257 -13.87 12.27 1.06
N LEU A 258 -15.05 12.89 0.93
CA LEU A 258 -16.33 12.19 1.02
C LEU A 258 -16.49 11.20 -0.13
N VAL A 259 -16.20 11.63 -1.36
CA VAL A 259 -16.25 10.78 -2.55
C VAL A 259 -15.30 9.59 -2.44
N GLU A 260 -14.08 9.79 -1.95
CA GLU A 260 -13.13 8.71 -1.67
C GLU A 260 -13.68 7.73 -0.63
N VAL A 261 -14.29 8.20 0.45
CA VAL A 261 -14.91 7.28 1.42
C VAL A 261 -16.03 6.47 0.76
N THR A 262 -16.91 7.13 0.02
CA THR A 262 -18.00 6.46 -0.72
C THR A 262 -17.47 5.42 -1.70
N LEU A 263 -16.44 5.75 -2.47
CA LEU A 263 -15.74 4.81 -3.36
C LEU A 263 -15.28 3.56 -2.61
N GLY A 264 -14.69 3.72 -1.42
CA GLY A 264 -14.26 2.60 -0.58
C GLY A 264 -15.40 1.65 -0.23
N PHE A 265 -16.53 2.18 0.26
CA PHE A 265 -17.69 1.37 0.60
C PHE A 265 -18.33 0.71 -0.63
N LEU A 266 -18.55 1.46 -1.71
CA LEU A 266 -19.16 0.93 -2.94
C LEU A 266 -18.32 -0.18 -3.59
N SER A 267 -16.99 -0.12 -3.48
CA SER A 267 -16.12 -1.18 -4.00
C SER A 267 -16.36 -2.53 -3.30
N THR A 268 -16.78 -2.49 -2.03
CA THR A 268 -17.04 -3.69 -1.22
C THR A 268 -18.48 -4.17 -1.32
N ALA A 269 -19.46 -3.26 -1.22
CA ALA A 269 -20.86 -3.60 -1.09
C ALA A 269 -21.66 -3.48 -2.40
N GLY A 270 -21.26 -2.57 -3.30
CA GLY A 270 -22.17 -2.04 -4.33
C GLY A 270 -23.35 -1.27 -3.70
N GLU A 271 -24.22 -0.70 -4.53
CA GLU A 271 -25.54 -0.17 -4.13
C GLU A 271 -26.36 0.13 -5.41
N ASP A 272 -27.57 0.67 -5.28
CA ASP A 272 -28.38 1.14 -6.42
C ASP A 272 -27.71 2.33 -7.14
N PRO A 273 -27.37 2.20 -8.44
CA PRO A 273 -26.75 3.28 -9.21
C PRO A 273 -27.56 4.59 -9.25
N ASN A 274 -28.89 4.51 -9.16
CA ASN A 274 -29.76 5.68 -9.25
C ASN A 274 -29.96 6.39 -7.90
N MET A 275 -29.43 5.81 -6.81
CA MET A 275 -29.52 6.43 -5.49
C MET A 275 -28.75 7.75 -5.48
N ASP A 276 -29.38 8.78 -4.91
CA ASP A 276 -28.73 10.08 -4.75
C ASP A 276 -27.56 9.97 -3.78
N LEU A 277 -26.43 10.57 -4.14
CA LEU A 277 -25.20 10.52 -3.35
C LEU A 277 -25.41 11.10 -1.94
N ASN A 278 -26.26 12.12 -1.81
CA ASN A 278 -26.58 12.73 -0.52
C ASN A 278 -27.32 11.79 0.42
N VAL A 279 -28.31 11.06 -0.12
CA VAL A 279 -29.08 10.06 0.66
C VAL A 279 -28.12 8.95 1.12
N TYR A 280 -27.20 8.51 0.27
CA TYR A 280 -26.21 7.51 0.67
C TYR A 280 -25.27 8.02 1.77
N LEU A 281 -24.74 9.24 1.64
CA LEU A 281 -23.84 9.83 2.63
C LEU A 281 -24.53 10.04 3.99
N GLN A 282 -25.76 10.57 3.99
CA GLN A 282 -26.49 10.90 5.20
C GLN A 282 -27.16 9.68 5.85
N ASP A 283 -27.87 8.86 5.08
CA ASP A 283 -28.74 7.83 5.65
C ASP A 283 -28.02 6.48 5.82
N LYS A 284 -27.11 6.14 4.90
CA LYS A 284 -26.38 4.85 4.93
C LYS A 284 -25.06 4.98 5.67
N LEU A 285 -24.21 5.93 5.26
CA LEU A 285 -22.90 6.14 5.88
C LEU A 285 -22.98 6.95 7.18
N ARG A 286 -24.11 7.60 7.47
CA ARG A 286 -24.34 8.41 8.68
C ARG A 286 -23.24 9.44 8.91
N MET A 287 -22.78 10.07 7.82
CA MET A 287 -21.85 11.18 7.87
C MET A 287 -22.58 12.40 8.43
N GLY A 288 -22.19 12.85 9.64
CA GLY A 288 -22.90 13.90 10.39
C GLY A 288 -22.80 15.32 9.81
N ASP A 289 -23.46 16.27 10.49
CA ASP A 289 -23.76 17.64 10.02
C ASP A 289 -22.56 18.55 9.69
N GLN A 290 -21.31 18.14 9.97
CA GLN A 290 -20.12 18.99 9.78
C GLN A 290 -19.80 19.29 8.30
N THR A 291 -20.36 18.52 7.36
CA THR A 291 -20.10 18.63 5.91
C THR A 291 -21.31 19.14 5.12
N GLU A 292 -22.28 19.80 5.76
CA GLU A 292 -23.60 20.08 5.15
C GLU A 292 -23.52 20.92 3.86
N GLN A 293 -22.61 21.90 3.80
CA GLN A 293 -22.40 22.74 2.62
C GLN A 293 -21.85 21.95 1.43
N VAL A 294 -20.93 21.02 1.69
CA VAL A 294 -20.31 20.17 0.67
C VAL A 294 -21.30 19.12 0.18
N VAL A 295 -22.06 18.49 1.08
CA VAL A 295 -23.14 17.56 0.72
C VAL A 295 -24.20 18.27 -0.13
N LYS A 296 -24.54 19.52 0.20
CA LYS A 296 -25.42 20.34 -0.65
C LYS A 296 -24.85 20.57 -2.05
N ALA A 297 -23.54 20.63 -2.25
CA ALA A 297 -22.96 20.75 -3.59
C ALA A 297 -23.09 19.46 -4.42
N LEU A 298 -23.10 18.30 -3.75
CA LEU A 298 -23.15 16.98 -4.37
C LEU A 298 -24.58 16.52 -4.72
N TYR A 299 -25.61 17.29 -4.41
CA TYR A 299 -27.02 16.89 -4.50
C TYR A 299 -27.53 16.48 -5.89
N ARG A 300 -26.86 16.94 -6.95
CA ARG A 300 -27.20 16.58 -8.35
C ARG A 300 -26.49 15.32 -8.83
N CYS A 301 -25.77 14.63 -7.95
CA CYS A 301 -25.01 13.44 -8.27
C CYS A 301 -25.68 12.19 -7.70
N GLN A 302 -25.65 11.12 -8.49
CA GLN A 302 -26.10 9.78 -8.11
C GLN A 302 -24.87 8.87 -8.00
N LEU A 303 -25.03 7.69 -7.40
CA LEU A 303 -23.92 6.75 -7.22
C LEU A 303 -23.33 6.26 -8.55
N GLN A 304 -24.10 6.25 -9.63
CA GLN A 304 -23.59 5.95 -10.98
C GLN A 304 -22.54 6.96 -11.50
N HIS A 305 -22.49 8.18 -10.93
CA HIS A 305 -21.52 9.21 -11.34
C HIS A 305 -20.25 9.22 -10.48
N ILE A 306 -20.09 8.31 -9.51
CA ILE A 306 -19.09 8.44 -8.44
C ILE A 306 -17.64 8.45 -8.95
N ILE A 307 -17.33 7.66 -9.98
CA ILE A 307 -15.98 7.64 -10.58
C ILE A 307 -15.71 8.95 -11.33
N ALA A 308 -16.66 9.41 -12.14
CA ALA A 308 -16.54 10.67 -12.88
C ALA A 308 -16.43 11.87 -11.92
N LEU A 309 -17.13 11.82 -10.79
CA LEU A 309 -17.06 12.82 -9.74
C LEU A 309 -15.68 12.85 -9.06
N TRP A 310 -15.08 11.68 -8.79
CA TRP A 310 -13.70 11.61 -8.28
C TRP A 310 -12.70 12.21 -9.26
N GLN A 311 -12.82 11.90 -10.56
CA GLN A 311 -11.95 12.44 -11.60
C GLN A 311 -12.05 13.97 -11.65
N LEU A 312 -13.27 14.50 -11.65
CA LEU A 312 -13.52 15.94 -11.65
C LEU A 312 -12.95 16.63 -10.40
N LEU A 313 -13.25 16.13 -9.20
CA LEU A 313 -12.84 16.75 -7.94
C LEU A 313 -11.33 16.67 -7.72
N SER A 314 -10.70 15.55 -8.11
CA SER A 314 -9.24 15.38 -8.00
C SER A 314 -8.49 16.32 -8.96
N ALA A 315 -9.00 16.50 -10.18
CA ALA A 315 -8.47 17.47 -11.14
C ALA A 315 -8.67 18.90 -10.63
N HIS A 316 -9.88 19.24 -10.17
CA HIS A 316 -10.21 20.57 -9.65
C HIS A 316 -9.36 20.96 -8.44
N LYS A 317 -9.12 20.03 -7.50
CA LYS A 317 -8.18 20.22 -6.39
C LYS A 317 -6.78 20.57 -6.88
N SER A 318 -6.31 19.88 -7.92
CA SER A 318 -4.99 20.11 -8.51
C SER A 318 -4.92 21.46 -9.25
N GLU A 319 -6.01 21.85 -9.92
CA GLU A 319 -6.13 23.17 -10.56
C GLU A 319 -6.06 24.29 -9.52
N GLN A 320 -6.77 24.14 -8.40
CA GLN A 320 -6.74 25.11 -7.30
C GLN A 320 -5.35 25.23 -6.66
N LEU A 321 -4.64 24.12 -6.45
CA LEU A 321 -3.26 24.16 -5.98
C LEU A 321 -2.36 24.95 -6.92
N LEU A 322 -2.52 24.75 -8.23
CA LEU A 322 -1.76 25.49 -9.25
C LEU A 322 -2.06 27.00 -9.19
N ARG A 323 -3.33 27.39 -9.03
CA ARG A 323 -3.75 28.80 -8.86
C ARG A 323 -3.16 29.43 -7.59
N LEU A 324 -2.98 28.64 -6.54
CA LEU A 324 -2.31 29.04 -5.29
C LEU A 324 -0.78 29.00 -5.39
N GLN A 325 -0.21 28.84 -6.58
CA GLN A 325 1.24 28.71 -6.83
C GLN A 325 1.90 27.56 -6.06
N LYS A 326 1.13 26.50 -5.75
CA LYS A 326 1.63 25.27 -5.12
C LYS A 326 1.76 24.18 -6.17
N GLU A 327 2.84 23.39 -6.07
CA GLU A 327 3.07 22.23 -6.95
C GLU A 327 2.04 21.11 -6.70
N PRO A 328 1.16 20.77 -7.67
CA PRO A 328 0.10 19.77 -7.48
C PRO A 328 0.60 18.32 -7.58
N PHE A 329 1.68 18.08 -8.33
CA PHE A 329 2.21 16.73 -8.62
C PHE A 329 3.53 16.42 -7.92
N ARG A 330 3.74 16.94 -6.69
CA ARG A 330 4.99 16.73 -5.92
C ARG A 330 5.38 15.25 -5.76
N LYS A 331 4.39 14.37 -5.67
CA LYS A 331 4.57 12.92 -5.48
C LYS A 331 4.95 12.16 -6.77
N ILE A 332 4.80 12.77 -7.94
CA ILE A 332 5.16 12.14 -9.23
C ILE A 332 6.66 12.21 -9.43
N SER A 333 7.26 11.17 -10.01
CA SER A 333 8.70 11.13 -10.30
C SER A 333 9.16 12.34 -11.14
N ALA A 334 10.39 12.81 -10.92
CA ALA A 334 10.95 13.95 -11.65
C ALA A 334 11.07 13.69 -13.16
N LYS A 335 11.16 12.41 -13.57
CA LYS A 335 11.27 12.00 -14.97
C LYS A 335 10.03 12.35 -15.83
N TYR A 336 8.88 12.63 -15.21
CA TYR A 336 7.64 13.06 -15.88
C TYR A 336 7.32 14.55 -15.69
N ARG A 337 8.26 15.29 -15.09
CA ARG A 337 8.13 16.71 -14.78
C ARG A 337 9.08 17.56 -15.64
N VAL A 338 9.45 17.06 -16.81
CA VAL A 338 10.31 17.80 -17.74
C VAL A 338 9.47 18.90 -18.39
N GLU A 339 9.95 20.14 -18.34
CA GLU A 339 9.23 21.27 -18.92
C GLU A 339 9.13 21.15 -20.44
N LEU A 340 8.01 21.59 -20.99
CA LEU A 340 7.81 21.68 -22.44
C LEU A 340 8.72 22.76 -23.04
N SER A 341 9.23 22.49 -24.24
CA SER A 341 9.85 23.55 -25.05
C SER A 341 8.81 24.62 -25.42
N PRO A 342 9.22 25.89 -25.66
CA PRO A 342 8.29 26.94 -26.09
C PRO A 342 7.52 26.60 -27.38
N GLU A 343 8.15 25.85 -28.29
CA GLU A 343 7.55 25.42 -29.55
C GLU A 343 6.49 24.33 -29.31
N SER A 344 6.83 23.29 -28.56
CA SER A 344 5.89 22.21 -28.19
C SER A 344 4.71 22.75 -27.38
N ALA A 345 4.94 23.71 -26.48
CA ALA A 345 3.88 24.37 -25.73
C ALA A 345 2.95 25.19 -26.64
N LYS A 346 3.46 25.80 -27.72
CA LYS A 346 2.66 26.51 -28.71
C LYS A 346 1.80 25.53 -29.51
N HIS A 347 2.36 24.41 -29.98
CA HIS A 347 1.61 23.38 -30.68
C HIS A 347 0.50 22.78 -29.80
N LEU A 348 0.81 22.49 -28.52
CA LEU A 348 -0.18 22.03 -27.55
C LEU A 348 -1.33 23.04 -27.38
N ARG A 349 -1.02 24.34 -27.26
CA ARG A 349 -2.06 25.37 -27.14
C ARG A 349 -2.95 25.46 -28.38
N THR A 350 -2.38 25.32 -29.57
CA THR A 350 -3.14 25.28 -30.83
C THR A 350 -4.13 24.11 -30.82
N PHE A 351 -3.66 22.91 -30.45
CA PHE A 351 -4.51 21.73 -30.28
C PHE A 351 -5.65 21.98 -29.26
N LEU A 352 -5.34 22.49 -28.07
CA LEU A 352 -6.33 22.75 -27.01
C LEU A 352 -7.36 23.85 -27.34
N ASN A 353 -7.11 24.65 -28.39
CA ASN A 353 -8.10 25.59 -28.91
C ASN A 353 -9.09 24.95 -29.88
N GLN A 354 -8.73 23.81 -30.47
CA GLN A 354 -9.52 23.08 -31.45
C GLN A 354 -10.20 21.84 -30.83
N SER A 355 -9.71 21.35 -29.69
CA SER A 355 -10.21 20.17 -28.99
C SER A 355 -10.95 20.48 -27.68
N SER A 356 -11.59 19.45 -27.11
CA SER A 356 -12.27 19.50 -25.81
C SER A 356 -11.27 19.60 -24.65
N LEU A 357 -10.92 20.84 -24.28
CA LEU A 357 -9.96 21.13 -23.21
C LEU A 357 -10.30 20.40 -21.89
N ASP A 358 -11.56 20.39 -21.49
CA ASP A 358 -11.98 19.78 -20.23
C ASP A 358 -11.77 18.26 -20.23
N THR A 359 -12.17 17.57 -21.30
CA THR A 359 -11.97 16.12 -21.43
C THR A 359 -10.48 15.79 -21.42
N PHE A 360 -9.68 16.50 -22.22
CA PHE A 360 -8.23 16.30 -22.24
C PHE A 360 -7.60 16.48 -20.85
N LEU A 361 -7.98 17.54 -20.13
CA LEU A 361 -7.44 17.84 -18.81
C LEU A 361 -7.80 16.76 -17.78
N LEU A 362 -9.04 16.28 -17.80
CA LEU A 362 -9.52 15.24 -16.89
C LEU A 362 -8.87 13.88 -17.17
N GLU A 363 -8.78 13.45 -18.43
CA GLU A 363 -8.15 12.18 -18.79
C GLU A 363 -6.64 12.17 -18.51
N LEU A 364 -5.96 13.27 -18.84
CA LEU A 364 -4.54 13.42 -18.55
C LEU A 364 -4.29 13.45 -17.03
N HIS A 365 -5.15 14.13 -16.27
CA HIS A 365 -5.05 14.16 -14.80
C HIS A 365 -5.16 12.76 -14.19
N GLU A 366 -6.18 12.01 -14.62
CA GLU A 366 -6.41 10.64 -14.16
C GLU A 366 -5.22 9.75 -14.51
N MET A 367 -4.72 9.79 -15.75
CA MET A 367 -3.56 9.00 -16.15
C MET A 367 -2.34 9.30 -15.26
N ILE A 368 -2.05 10.58 -15.00
CA ILE A 368 -0.92 10.97 -14.14
C ILE A 368 -1.10 10.38 -12.73
N LEU A 369 -2.29 10.48 -12.14
CA LEU A 369 -2.53 10.01 -10.77
C LEU A 369 -2.59 8.49 -10.65
N LEU A 370 -3.17 7.79 -11.62
CA LEU A 370 -3.37 6.35 -11.56
C LEU A 370 -2.13 5.57 -12.00
N LYS A 371 -1.44 6.03 -13.05
CA LYS A 371 -0.35 5.28 -13.68
C LYS A 371 1.03 5.69 -13.19
N LEU A 372 1.25 6.98 -12.93
CA LEU A 372 2.59 7.54 -12.69
C LEU A 372 2.91 7.81 -11.23
N LYS A 373 1.94 7.63 -10.32
CA LYS A 373 2.10 7.91 -8.88
C LYS A 373 2.71 6.74 -8.09
N ASN A 374 2.44 5.50 -8.50
CA ASN A 374 2.89 4.30 -7.77
C ASN A 374 4.12 3.69 -8.46
N PRO A 375 5.24 3.45 -7.75
CA PRO A 375 6.45 2.86 -8.34
C PRO A 375 6.22 1.53 -9.08
N GLN A 376 5.22 0.74 -8.66
CA GLN A 376 4.90 -0.55 -9.28
C GLN A 376 4.25 -0.39 -10.65
N THR A 377 3.37 0.60 -10.82
CA THR A 377 2.75 0.90 -12.12
C THR A 377 3.70 1.72 -12.98
N GLU A 378 4.51 2.59 -12.36
CA GLU A 378 5.49 3.44 -13.01
C GLU A 378 6.52 2.67 -13.84
N ALA A 379 6.88 1.45 -13.44
CA ALA A 379 7.81 0.58 -14.16
C ALA A 379 7.30 0.18 -15.57
N GLY A 380 5.98 0.22 -15.79
CA GLY A 380 5.36 -0.08 -17.08
C GLY A 380 5.26 1.09 -18.04
N PHE A 381 5.68 2.30 -17.65
CA PHE A 381 5.55 3.52 -18.46
C PHE A 381 6.94 4.12 -18.75
N ASN A 382 7.32 4.14 -20.03
CA ASN A 382 8.58 4.75 -20.45
C ASN A 382 8.39 6.27 -20.66
N PRO A 383 9.17 7.16 -20.01
CA PRO A 383 9.08 8.61 -20.22
C PRO A 383 9.30 9.07 -21.67
N ASP A 384 9.98 8.27 -22.49
CA ASP A 384 10.29 8.61 -23.89
C ASP A 384 9.17 8.22 -24.87
N TRP A 385 8.07 7.63 -24.40
CA TRP A 385 6.92 7.32 -25.23
C TRP A 385 6.12 8.57 -25.60
N SER A 386 5.42 8.50 -26.73
CA SER A 386 4.44 9.51 -27.16
C SER A 386 3.35 9.67 -26.09
N LEU A 387 3.11 10.92 -25.67
CA LEU A 387 2.02 11.23 -24.72
C LEU A 387 0.66 10.92 -25.34
N ARG A 388 0.51 11.15 -26.66
CA ARG A 388 -0.72 10.85 -27.41
C ARG A 388 -1.08 9.38 -27.29
N ASP A 389 -0.18 8.52 -27.74
CA ASP A 389 -0.46 7.09 -27.90
C ASP A 389 -0.65 6.43 -26.53
N THR A 390 0.10 6.91 -25.53
CA THR A 390 -0.07 6.47 -24.13
C THR A 390 -1.44 6.87 -23.58
N LEU A 391 -1.89 8.11 -23.82
CA LEU A 391 -3.18 8.60 -23.32
C LEU A 391 -4.35 7.89 -24.03
N VAL A 392 -4.28 7.76 -25.36
CA VAL A 392 -5.27 7.03 -26.18
C VAL A 392 -5.38 5.59 -25.69
N SER A 393 -4.26 4.88 -25.52
CA SER A 393 -4.28 3.51 -24.99
C SER A 393 -4.88 3.43 -23.57
N CYS A 394 -4.67 4.44 -22.72
CA CYS A 394 -5.29 4.49 -21.40
C CYS A 394 -6.81 4.69 -21.46
N MET A 395 -7.31 5.43 -22.45
CA MET A 395 -8.73 5.67 -22.67
C MET A 395 -9.43 4.44 -23.27
N GLU A 396 -8.82 3.80 -24.27
CA GLU A 396 -9.29 2.54 -24.88
C GLU A 396 -9.52 1.45 -23.83
N ARG A 397 -8.57 1.30 -22.89
CA ARG A 397 -8.66 0.30 -21.82
C ARG A 397 -9.84 0.49 -20.86
N LYS A 398 -10.50 1.65 -20.89
CA LYS A 398 -11.66 1.97 -20.06
C LYS A 398 -12.96 2.01 -20.87
N ASP A 399 -12.93 1.61 -22.15
CA ASP A 399 -14.03 1.81 -23.11
C ASP A 399 -14.51 3.28 -23.15
N GLY A 400 -13.56 4.22 -22.99
CA GLY A 400 -13.85 5.65 -23.03
C GLY A 400 -13.93 6.20 -24.46
N ASP A 401 -14.76 7.21 -24.68
CA ASP A 401 -14.85 7.89 -25.98
C ASP A 401 -13.55 8.66 -26.27
N ILE A 402 -12.86 8.27 -27.35
CA ILE A 402 -11.63 8.93 -27.80
C ILE A 402 -12.04 10.10 -28.71
N PRO A 403 -11.71 11.36 -28.36
CA PRO A 403 -12.00 12.48 -29.23
C PRO A 403 -11.25 12.32 -30.57
N PRO A 404 -11.91 12.43 -31.73
CA PRO A 404 -11.26 12.26 -33.03
C PRO A 404 -10.15 13.29 -33.27
N GLU A 405 -10.21 14.45 -32.60
CA GLU A 405 -9.17 15.47 -32.62
C GLU A 405 -7.87 14.98 -31.94
N MET A 406 -7.96 14.08 -30.96
CA MET A 406 -6.81 13.56 -30.23
C MET A 406 -5.91 12.71 -31.12
N GLU A 407 -6.49 11.92 -32.02
CA GLU A 407 -5.73 11.07 -32.94
C GLU A 407 -5.12 11.89 -34.09
N SER A 408 -5.83 12.91 -34.57
CA SER A 408 -5.49 13.62 -35.81
C SER A 408 -4.69 14.92 -35.60
N LEU A 409 -4.82 15.59 -34.45
CA LEU A 409 -4.29 16.95 -34.24
C LEU A 409 -3.32 17.05 -33.06
N PHE A 410 -3.16 16.00 -32.25
CA PHE A 410 -2.27 16.07 -31.10
C PHE A 410 -0.78 16.06 -31.52
N PRO A 411 0.08 16.94 -30.98
CA PRO A 411 1.48 17.03 -31.38
C PRO A 411 2.30 15.78 -31.03
N GLU A 412 2.96 15.18 -32.02
CA GLU A 412 3.72 13.93 -31.87
C GLU A 412 5.01 14.10 -31.06
N GLU A 413 5.57 15.30 -31.08
CA GLU A 413 6.81 15.64 -30.38
C GLU A 413 6.65 15.70 -28.85
N ILE A 414 5.41 15.65 -28.33
CA ILE A 414 5.16 15.70 -26.90
C ILE A 414 5.25 14.29 -26.31
N LEU A 415 6.33 14.05 -25.60
CA LEU A 415 6.60 12.80 -24.90
C LEU A 415 5.94 12.75 -23.51
N LEU A 416 5.85 11.54 -22.95
CA LEU A 416 5.30 11.28 -21.62
C LEU A 416 6.09 11.99 -20.52
N CYS A 417 7.39 12.23 -20.70
CA CYS A 417 8.22 13.01 -19.79
C CYS A 417 7.71 14.44 -19.56
N HIS A 418 6.90 14.97 -20.48
CA HIS A 418 6.30 16.29 -20.44
C HIS A 418 4.86 16.32 -19.90
N CYS A 419 4.28 15.18 -19.49
CA CYS A 419 2.85 15.08 -19.19
C CYS A 419 2.39 16.06 -18.10
N VAL A 420 3.21 16.29 -17.07
CA VAL A 420 2.88 17.24 -15.99
C VAL A 420 2.88 18.69 -16.51
N SER A 421 3.85 19.05 -17.35
CA SER A 421 3.94 20.41 -17.94
C SER A 421 2.80 20.64 -18.95
N ALA A 422 2.44 19.62 -19.74
CA ALA A 422 1.28 19.63 -20.63
C ALA A 422 -0.03 19.84 -19.85
N TRP A 423 -0.21 19.12 -18.74
CA TRP A 423 -1.37 19.28 -17.87
C TRP A 423 -1.44 20.69 -17.26
N LYS A 424 -0.33 21.21 -16.73
CA LYS A 424 -0.25 22.59 -16.19
C LYS A 424 -0.62 23.61 -17.27
N THR A 425 -0.15 23.42 -18.51
CA THR A 425 -0.45 24.30 -19.64
C THR A 425 -1.95 24.31 -19.96
N ALA A 426 -2.59 23.14 -20.00
CA ALA A 426 -4.04 23.02 -20.21
C ALA A 426 -4.85 23.67 -19.07
N ALA A 427 -4.46 23.43 -17.81
CA ALA A 427 -5.11 24.01 -16.64
C ALA A 427 -5.01 25.55 -16.62
N MET A 428 -3.86 26.11 -16.96
CA MET A 428 -3.67 27.56 -17.07
C MET A 428 -4.48 28.16 -18.21
N LEU A 429 -4.58 27.47 -19.36
CA LEU A 429 -5.41 27.91 -20.48
C LEU A 429 -6.90 27.91 -20.11
N LYS A 430 -7.37 26.87 -19.41
CA LYS A 430 -8.74 26.80 -18.86
C LYS A 430 -9.03 27.99 -17.96
N TRP A 431 -8.13 28.26 -17.01
CA TRP A 431 -8.28 29.35 -16.07
C TRP A 431 -8.33 30.71 -16.79
N ALA A 432 -7.43 30.94 -17.75
CA ALA A 432 -7.40 32.16 -18.55
C ALA A 432 -8.69 32.41 -19.35
N ARG A 433 -9.38 31.34 -19.80
CA ARG A 433 -10.69 31.45 -20.47
C ARG A 433 -11.83 31.76 -19.50
N GLN A 434 -11.71 31.38 -18.23
CA GLN A 434 -12.74 31.60 -17.21
C GLN A 434 -12.63 32.99 -16.55
N THR A 435 -11.45 33.60 -16.57
CA THR A 435 -11.20 34.95 -16.00
C THR A 435 -11.33 36.08 -17.01
N ARG A 436 -11.44 35.77 -18.30
CA ARG A 436 -11.77 36.70 -19.38
C ARG A 436 -13.27 36.75 -19.55
#